data_AF-A0A521U730-F1
#
_entry.id   AF-A0A521U730-F1
#
_cell.length_a   1.000
_cell.length_b   1.000
_cell.length_c   1.000
_cell.angle_alpha   90.00
_cell.angle_beta   90.00
_cell.angle_gamma   90.00
#
_symmetry.space_group_name_H-M   'P 1'
#
loop_
_entity.id
_entity.type
_entity.pdbx_description
1 polymer ?
#
loop_
_entity_poly.entity_id
_entity_poly.type
_entity_poly.pdbx_seq_one_letter_code
_entity_poly.pdbx_strand_id
1 'polypeptide(L)'
;MAQQLDDDYCTIAEAARSLRVSVSTVWRWIASGRLTAYRVGQRRIRIRKEDLASVVQPFREPIGARTSEMTHETEILKMCPTEGEDQLAVIRNARALQERILARRGGVLLPPSWQEINEDREERTAQA
;
A
#
# COMPACT_ATOMS: atom_id res chain seq x y z
N MET A 1 -22.79 -36.98 -5.95
CA MET A 1 -22.97 -35.81 -5.07
C MET A 1 -21.65 -35.01 -4.94
N ALA A 2 -21.09 -34.53 -6.04
CA ALA A 2 -19.81 -33.77 -6.04
C ALA A 2 -19.95 -32.33 -6.55
N GLN A 3 -21.12 -31.97 -7.08
CA GLN A 3 -21.34 -30.68 -7.77
C GLN A 3 -21.76 -29.54 -6.84
N GLN A 4 -22.12 -29.81 -5.57
CA GLN A 4 -22.53 -28.76 -4.62
C GLN A 4 -21.35 -27.98 -4.01
N LEU A 5 -20.12 -28.52 -4.02
CA LEU A 5 -18.95 -27.81 -3.48
C LEU A 5 -18.48 -26.66 -4.38
N ASP A 6 -18.72 -26.75 -5.69
CA ASP A 6 -18.31 -25.71 -6.64
C ASP A 6 -19.21 -24.47 -6.55
N ASP A 7 -20.42 -24.60 -5.99
CA ASP A 7 -21.33 -23.46 -5.88
C ASP A 7 -21.05 -22.60 -4.65
N ASP A 8 -20.46 -23.17 -3.59
CA ASP A 8 -20.16 -22.43 -2.35
C ASP A 8 -18.71 -21.94 -2.27
N TYR A 9 -17.78 -22.62 -2.96
CA TYR A 9 -16.34 -22.34 -2.86
C TYR A 9 -15.77 -21.89 -4.21
N CYS A 10 -14.99 -20.83 -4.17
CA CYS A 10 -14.25 -20.31 -5.32
C CYS A 10 -12.75 -20.47 -5.14
N THR A 11 -12.03 -20.49 -6.26
CA THR A 11 -10.57 -20.43 -6.29
C THR A 11 -10.09 -18.99 -6.07
N ILE A 12 -8.81 -18.83 -5.71
CA ILE A 12 -8.19 -17.49 -5.58
C ILE A 12 -8.31 -16.70 -6.88
N ALA A 13 -8.15 -17.35 -8.04
CA ALA A 13 -8.26 -16.72 -9.34
C ALA A 13 -9.71 -16.31 -9.69
N GLU A 14 -10.70 -17.08 -9.25
CA GLU A 14 -12.12 -16.72 -9.39
C GLU A 14 -12.49 -15.55 -8.48
N ALA A 15 -12.08 -15.60 -7.21
CA ALA A 15 -12.24 -14.50 -6.25
C ALA A 15 -11.67 -13.17 -6.80
N ALA A 16 -10.45 -13.22 -7.35
CA ALA A 16 -9.79 -12.07 -7.96
C ALA A 16 -10.60 -11.51 -9.14
N ARG A 17 -11.09 -12.39 -10.04
CA ARG A 17 -11.92 -11.98 -11.18
C ARG A 17 -13.26 -11.38 -10.73
N SER A 18 -13.93 -11.98 -9.74
CA SER A 18 -15.21 -11.50 -9.22
C SER A 18 -15.11 -10.10 -8.63
N LEU A 19 -14.02 -9.81 -7.92
CA LEU A 19 -13.79 -8.50 -7.29
C LEU A 19 -13.02 -7.51 -8.17
N ARG A 20 -12.62 -7.91 -9.39
CA ARG A 20 -11.75 -7.12 -10.30
C ARG A 20 -10.46 -6.63 -9.64
N VAL A 21 -9.83 -7.48 -8.84
CA VAL A 21 -8.54 -7.20 -8.20
C VAL A 21 -7.48 -8.20 -8.67
N SER A 22 -6.21 -7.90 -8.44
CA SER A 22 -5.12 -8.83 -8.75
C SER A 22 -5.11 -10.03 -7.80
N VAL A 23 -4.64 -11.19 -8.27
CA VAL A 23 -4.44 -12.40 -7.46
C VAL A 23 -3.53 -12.12 -6.25
N SER A 24 -2.51 -11.28 -6.42
CA SER A 24 -1.62 -10.85 -5.33
C SER A 24 -2.34 -10.07 -4.23
N THR A 25 -3.38 -9.29 -4.58
CA THR A 25 -4.22 -8.58 -3.61
C THR A 25 -5.03 -9.55 -2.76
N VAL A 26 -5.60 -10.59 -3.38
CA VAL A 26 -6.34 -11.64 -2.66
C VAL A 26 -5.40 -12.38 -1.71
N TRP A 27 -4.19 -12.75 -2.16
CA TRP A 27 -3.17 -13.34 -1.29
C TRP A 27 -2.77 -12.44 -0.12
N ARG A 28 -2.60 -11.14 -0.36
CA ARG A 28 -2.31 -10.16 0.70
C ARG A 28 -3.43 -10.12 1.73
N TRP A 29 -4.70 -10.14 1.31
CA TRP A 29 -5.83 -10.19 2.23
C TRP A 29 -5.86 -11.46 3.06
N ILE A 30 -5.60 -12.63 2.45
CA ILE A 30 -5.49 -13.91 3.15
C ILE A 30 -4.34 -13.87 4.17
N ALA A 31 -3.16 -13.39 3.77
CA ALA A 31 -2.00 -13.29 4.66
C ALA A 31 -2.24 -12.33 5.83
N SER A 32 -2.99 -11.24 5.61
CA SER A 32 -3.40 -10.29 6.65
C SER A 32 -4.57 -10.77 7.52
N GLY A 33 -5.16 -11.93 7.23
CA GLY A 33 -6.35 -12.44 7.91
C GLY A 33 -7.66 -11.71 7.59
N ARG A 34 -7.66 -10.78 6.63
CA ARG A 34 -8.86 -10.04 6.20
C ARG A 34 -9.83 -10.87 5.36
N LEU A 35 -9.34 -11.93 4.73
CA LEU A 35 -10.15 -12.86 3.94
C LEU A 35 -9.85 -14.29 4.39
N THR A 36 -10.89 -15.00 4.84
CA THR A 36 -10.77 -16.39 5.26
C THR A 36 -10.58 -17.29 4.06
N ALA A 37 -9.57 -18.17 4.14
CA ALA A 37 -9.31 -19.17 3.11
C ALA A 37 -9.14 -20.55 3.74
N TYR A 38 -9.69 -21.55 3.06
CA TYR A 38 -9.72 -22.94 3.50
C TYR A 38 -8.76 -23.78 2.67
N ARG A 39 -7.95 -24.59 3.34
CA ARG A 39 -7.09 -25.57 2.67
C ARG A 39 -7.89 -26.82 2.35
N VAL A 40 -7.95 -27.19 1.07
CA VAL A 40 -8.62 -28.39 0.57
C VAL A 40 -7.55 -29.38 0.10
N GLY A 41 -7.37 -30.46 0.86
CA GLY A 41 -6.31 -31.43 0.63
C GLY A 41 -4.90 -30.86 0.90
N GLN A 42 -3.89 -31.38 0.20
CA GLN A 42 -2.49 -31.05 0.48
C GLN A 42 -2.00 -29.74 -0.14
N ARG A 43 -2.60 -29.27 -1.25
CA ARG A 43 -2.05 -28.14 -2.03
C ARG A 43 -3.05 -27.07 -2.43
N ARG A 44 -4.36 -27.32 -2.37
CA ARG A 44 -5.36 -26.39 -2.91
C ARG A 44 -5.90 -25.50 -1.80
N ILE A 45 -6.12 -24.24 -2.13
CA ILE A 45 -6.79 -23.26 -1.28
C ILE A 45 -8.09 -22.86 -1.97
N ARG A 46 -9.14 -22.68 -1.17
CA ARG A 46 -10.49 -22.30 -1.58
C ARG A 46 -11.01 -21.21 -0.66
N ILE A 47 -11.89 -20.37 -1.17
CA ILE A 47 -12.51 -19.27 -0.43
C ILE A 47 -14.02 -19.47 -0.54
N ARG A 48 -14.75 -19.38 0.58
CA ARG A 48 -16.22 -19.41 0.51
C ARG A 48 -16.74 -18.13 -0.14
N LYS A 49 -17.76 -18.24 -0.99
CA LYS A 49 -18.36 -17.06 -1.64
C LYS A 49 -18.92 -16.07 -0.62
N GLU A 50 -19.45 -16.55 0.51
CA GLU A 50 -19.95 -15.72 1.61
C GLU A 50 -18.84 -14.86 2.24
N ASP A 51 -17.65 -15.43 2.46
CA ASP A 51 -16.49 -14.69 2.99
C ASP A 51 -16.01 -13.63 2.00
N LEU A 52 -16.22 -13.84 0.70
CA LEU A 52 -15.89 -12.85 -0.32
C LEU A 52 -16.72 -11.55 -0.16
N ALA A 53 -17.94 -11.64 0.35
CA ALA A 53 -18.76 -10.46 0.63
C ALA A 53 -18.24 -9.67 1.85
N SER A 54 -17.56 -10.34 2.80
CA SER A 54 -17.06 -9.68 4.02
C SER A 54 -16.00 -8.60 3.77
N VAL A 55 -15.25 -8.73 2.67
CA VAL A 55 -14.23 -7.75 2.27
C VAL A 55 -14.83 -6.56 1.50
N VAL A 56 -16.08 -6.65 1.05
CA VAL A 56 -16.77 -5.56 0.35
C VAL A 56 -17.54 -4.75 1.39
N GLN A 57 -16.98 -3.61 1.76
CA GLN A 57 -17.68 -2.66 2.64
C GLN A 57 -18.11 -1.42 1.84
N PRO A 58 -19.28 -0.85 2.16
CA PRO A 58 -19.70 0.40 1.55
C PRO A 58 -18.70 1.50 1.90
N PHE A 59 -18.02 2.02 0.89
CA PHE A 59 -17.15 3.19 1.06
C PHE A 59 -18.03 4.42 1.27
N ARG A 60 -18.10 4.91 2.51
CA ARG A 60 -18.69 6.21 2.82
C ARG A 60 -17.58 7.23 2.83
N GLU A 61 -17.48 8.00 1.75
CA GLU A 61 -16.62 9.16 1.74
C GLU A 61 -17.14 10.16 2.78
N PRO A 62 -16.34 10.55 3.79
CA PRO A 62 -16.73 11.67 4.64
C PRO A 62 -16.70 12.90 3.73
N ILE A 63 -17.88 13.45 3.45
CA ILE A 63 -18.03 14.71 2.73
C ILE A 63 -17.25 15.77 3.54
N GLY A 64 -16.07 16.16 3.03
CA GLY A 64 -15.15 17.10 3.69
C GLY A 64 -13.74 16.57 3.99
N ALA A 65 -13.47 15.27 3.84
CA ALA A 65 -12.17 14.66 4.17
C ALA A 65 -11.21 14.50 2.98
N ARG A 66 -11.42 15.21 1.86
CA ARG A 66 -10.43 15.27 0.79
C ARG A 66 -9.34 16.28 1.09
N THR A 67 -8.66 16.09 2.21
CA THR A 67 -7.25 16.42 2.33
C THR A 67 -6.52 15.10 2.35
N SER A 68 -5.77 14.82 1.28
CA SER A 68 -4.86 13.68 1.10
C SER A 68 -4.37 13.02 2.40
N GLU A 69 -5.09 12.01 2.89
CA GLU A 69 -4.64 11.13 3.96
C GLU A 69 -4.51 9.72 3.40
N MET A 70 -3.37 9.50 2.75
CA MET A 70 -2.80 8.17 2.66
C MET A 70 -2.24 7.86 4.06
N THR A 71 -3.06 7.21 4.90
CA THR A 71 -2.65 6.77 6.24
C THR A 71 -1.66 5.61 6.13
N HIS A 72 -0.40 5.94 5.86
CA HIS A 72 0.61 5.31 6.69
C HIS A 72 0.38 5.92 8.08
N GLU A 73 -0.06 5.11 9.04
CA GLU A 73 0.15 5.39 10.45
C GLU A 73 1.65 5.55 10.65
N THR A 74 2.15 6.72 10.27
CA THR A 74 3.44 7.19 10.73
C THR A 74 3.13 7.54 12.16
N GLU A 75 3.31 6.57 13.07
CA GLU A 75 3.67 6.94 14.42
C GLU A 75 4.83 7.92 14.27
N ILE A 76 4.51 9.21 14.34
CA ILE A 76 5.52 10.23 14.51
C ILE A 76 6.11 9.87 15.85
N LEU A 77 7.20 9.10 15.83
CA LEU A 77 8.07 8.90 16.97
C LEU A 77 8.25 10.30 17.55
N LYS A 78 7.63 10.55 18.70
CA LYS A 78 7.89 11.75 19.48
C LYS A 78 9.36 11.64 19.82
N MET A 79 10.19 12.29 19.00
CA MET A 79 11.62 12.31 19.16
C MET A 79 11.85 12.79 20.59
N CYS A 80 12.45 11.92 21.39
CA CYS A 80 12.62 12.09 22.83
C CYS A 80 13.06 13.53 23.11
N PRO A 81 12.45 14.25 24.08
CA PRO A 81 12.81 15.63 24.36
C PRO A 81 14.11 15.61 25.16
N THR A 82 15.23 15.36 24.50
CA THR A 82 16.55 15.61 25.05
C THR A 82 17.12 16.83 24.35
N GLU A 83 17.08 17.94 25.10
CA GLU A 83 17.93 19.13 24.97
C GLU A 83 17.72 19.99 23.70
N GLY A 84 16.92 21.04 23.84
CA GLY A 84 16.52 21.96 22.77
C GLY A 84 17.65 22.80 22.14
N GLU A 85 18.89 22.69 22.60
CA GLU A 85 20.03 23.42 22.02
C GLU A 85 20.64 22.70 20.80
N ASP A 86 20.50 21.38 20.72
CA ASP A 86 21.11 20.57 19.66
C ASP A 86 20.33 20.59 18.34
N GLN A 87 19.02 20.83 18.37
CA GLN A 87 18.18 20.81 17.17
C GLN A 87 18.55 21.92 16.18
N LEU A 88 18.87 23.12 16.69
CA LEU A 88 19.33 24.24 15.88
C LEU A 88 20.72 23.97 15.28
N ALA A 89 21.60 23.27 16.01
CA ALA A 89 22.89 22.86 15.49
C ALA A 89 22.73 21.82 14.37
N VAL A 90 21.85 20.82 14.54
CA VAL A 90 21.52 19.83 13.51
C VAL A 90 20.95 20.48 12.26
N ILE A 91 19.99 21.41 12.41
CA ILE A 91 19.41 22.14 11.27
C ILE A 91 20.47 22.97 10.54
N ARG A 92 21.36 23.65 11.28
CA ARG A 92 22.46 24.43 10.68
C ARG A 92 23.42 23.54 9.90
N ASN A 93 23.82 22.40 10.47
CA ASN A 93 24.70 21.44 9.80
C ASN A 93 24.05 20.86 8.54
N ALA A 94 22.75 20.55 8.59
CA ALA A 94 22.00 20.07 7.44
C ALA A 94 21.95 21.11 6.31
N ARG A 95 21.70 22.39 6.63
CA ARG A 95 21.70 23.48 5.64
C ARG A 95 23.08 23.68 5.01
N ALA A 96 24.14 23.69 5.81
CA ALA A 96 25.50 23.82 5.30
C ALA A 96 25.89 22.65 4.38
N LEU A 97 25.46 21.43 4.71
CA LEU A 97 25.66 20.27 3.85
C LEU A 97 24.90 20.41 2.52
N GLN A 98 23.65 20.86 2.57
CA GLN A 98 22.84 21.11 1.37
C GLN A 98 23.48 22.16 0.47
N GLU A 99 23.97 23.27 1.01
CA GLU A 99 24.68 24.31 0.27
C GLU A 99 25.94 23.76 -0.41
N ARG A 100 26.72 22.93 0.28
CA ARG A 100 27.90 22.27 -0.31
C ARG A 100 27.54 21.34 -1.46
N ILE A 101 26.44 20.60 -1.33
CA ILE A 101 25.95 19.70 -2.40
C ILE A 101 25.51 20.53 -3.62
N LEU A 102 24.79 21.63 -3.39
CA LEU A 102 24.36 22.54 -4.44
C LEU A 102 25.55 23.22 -5.13
N ALA A 103 26.51 23.72 -4.36
CA ALA A 103 27.73 24.33 -4.90
C ALA A 103 28.52 23.34 -5.77
N ARG A 104 28.68 22.09 -5.32
CA ARG A 104 29.34 21.03 -6.11
C ARG A 104 28.60 20.73 -7.43
N ARG A 105 27.30 20.99 -7.49
CA ARG A 105 26.43 20.73 -8.65
C ARG A 105 26.16 21.98 -9.50
N GLY A 106 26.88 23.07 -9.27
CA GLY A 106 26.69 24.32 -10.03
C GLY A 106 25.36 25.03 -9.72
N GLY A 107 24.79 24.81 -8.53
CA GLY A 107 23.55 25.45 -8.09
C GLY A 107 22.27 24.86 -8.65
N VAL A 108 22.35 23.81 -9.49
CA VAL A 108 21.18 23.18 -10.10
C VAL A 108 20.62 22.10 -9.18
N LEU A 109 19.33 22.19 -8.87
CA LEU A 109 18.59 21.16 -8.15
C LEU A 109 18.46 19.90 -9.02
N LEU A 110 18.36 18.74 -8.37
CA LEU A 110 18.01 17.53 -9.11
C LEU A 110 16.64 17.72 -9.78
N PRO A 111 16.45 17.17 -10.99
CA PRO A 111 15.12 17.01 -11.55
C PRO A 111 14.21 16.30 -10.54
N PRO A 112 12.91 16.65 -10.50
CA PRO A 112 11.95 15.98 -9.66
C PRO A 112 11.81 14.50 -10.06
N SER A 113 12.51 13.61 -9.35
CA SER A 113 12.44 12.16 -9.57
C SER A 113 11.04 11.57 -9.43
N TRP A 114 10.11 12.30 -8.79
CA TRP A 114 8.73 11.86 -8.66
C TRP A 114 7.98 11.79 -9.99
N GLN A 115 8.39 12.58 -10.99
CA GLN A 115 7.78 12.54 -12.34
C GLN A 115 8.07 11.19 -13.00
N GLU A 116 9.35 10.80 -13.04
CA GLU A 116 9.80 9.51 -13.56
C GLU A 116 9.12 8.34 -12.82
N ILE A 117 9.01 8.43 -11.49
CA ILE A 117 8.34 7.40 -10.67
C ILE A 117 6.85 7.28 -11.01
N ASN A 118 6.18 8.39 -11.34
CA ASN A 118 4.76 8.37 -11.70
C ASN A 118 4.55 7.79 -13.10
N GLU A 119 5.38 8.17 -14.06
CA GLU A 119 5.38 7.62 -15.42
C GLU A 119 5.57 6.10 -15.36
N ASP A 120 6.58 5.60 -14.64
CA ASP A 120 6.83 4.17 -14.42
C ASP A 120 5.64 3.44 -13.76
N ARG A 121 4.85 4.14 -12.93
CA ARG A 121 3.66 3.58 -12.28
C ARG A 121 2.48 3.52 -13.24
N GLU A 122 2.29 4.54 -14.05
CA GLU A 122 1.26 4.60 -15.08
C GLU A 122 1.51 3.51 -16.12
N GLU A 123 2.76 3.34 -16.57
CA GLU A 123 3.15 2.26 -17.49
C GLU A 123 2.86 0.87 -16.91
N ARG A 124 3.20 0.62 -15.63
CA ARG A 124 2.88 -0.65 -14.96
C ARG A 124 1.39 -0.89 -14.80
N THR A 125 0.59 0.17 -14.66
CA THR A 125 -0.87 0.07 -14.55
C THR A 125 -1.50 -0.19 -15.92
N ALA A 126 -0.96 0.38 -16.99
CA ALA A 126 -1.44 0.17 -18.36
C ALA A 126 -1.13 -1.22 -18.92
N GLN A 127 -0.09 -1.90 -18.42
CA GLN A 127 0.33 -3.24 -18.85
C GLN A 127 -0.36 -4.41 -18.11
N ALA A 128 -1.16 -4.13 -17.08
CA ALA A 128 -1.82 -5.13 -16.21
C ALA A 128 -3.30 -5.36 -16.58
#